data_AF-A0A348US71-F1
#
_entry.id   AF-A0A348US71-F1
#
_cell.length_a   1.000
_cell.length_b   1.000
_cell.length_c   1.000
_cell.angle_alpha   90.00
_cell.angle_beta   90.00
_cell.angle_gamma   90.00
#
_symmetry.space_group_name_H-M   'P 1'
#
loop_
_entity.id
_entity.type
_entity.pdbx_description
1 polymer ?
#
loop_
_entity_poly.entity_id
_entity_poly.type
_entity_poly.pdbx_seq_one_letter_code
_entity_poly.pdbx_strand_id
1 'polypeptide(L)'
;MDSPETKLLIEQKQELIDQYLQGQEPNFLEKMTTRLDEYFYRVFEKSIAARKMVISGSPFAIIALGGYGRKEQCIHSDIDLLILFDKVIPPEVEAFVQELLYPLWD
;
A
#
# COMPACT_ATOMS: atom_id res chain seq x y z
N MET A 1 -10.65 11.32 -2.64
CA MET A 1 -10.47 10.65 -3.95
C MET A 1 -9.30 11.23 -4.74
N ASP A 2 -8.25 11.76 -4.09
CA ASP A 2 -6.99 12.07 -4.78
C ASP A 2 -5.92 12.39 -3.74
N SER A 3 -5.35 11.35 -3.12
CA SER A 3 -4.24 11.55 -2.20
C SER A 3 -2.97 11.83 -3.02
N PRO A 4 -2.11 12.77 -2.59
CA PRO A 4 -0.81 12.96 -3.24
C PRO A 4 0.02 11.67 -3.34
N GLU A 5 -0.15 10.75 -2.39
CA GLU A 5 0.49 9.45 -2.34
C GLU A 5 0.00 8.54 -3.48
N THR A 6 -1.30 8.53 -3.74
CA THR A 6 -1.91 7.78 -4.84
C THR A 6 -1.42 8.31 -6.18
N LYS A 7 -1.39 9.63 -6.37
CA LYS A 7 -0.90 10.23 -7.62
C LYS A 7 0.55 9.86 -7.89
N LEU A 8 1.40 9.98 -6.87
CA LEU A 8 2.79 9.59 -6.96
C LEU A 8 2.94 8.10 -7.30
N LEU A 9 2.15 7.23 -6.67
CA LEU A 9 2.17 5.79 -6.97
C LEU A 9 1.77 5.53 -8.43
N ILE A 10 0.69 6.16 -8.93
CA ILE A 10 0.22 5.99 -10.31
C ILE A 10 1.30 6.43 -11.30
N GLU A 11 1.88 7.62 -11.10
CA GLU A 11 2.95 8.15 -11.95
C GLU A 11 4.18 7.22 -11.98
N GLN A 12 4.64 6.78 -10.81
CA GLN A 12 5.80 5.88 -10.70
C GLN A 12 5.52 4.49 -11.29
N LYS A 13 4.30 3.96 -11.12
CA LYS A 13 3.89 2.68 -11.73
C LYS A 13 3.86 2.80 -13.24
N GLN A 14 3.32 3.89 -13.78
CA GLN A 14 3.24 4.09 -15.22
C GLN A 14 4.64 4.18 -15.84
N GLU A 15 5.53 4.99 -15.26
CA GLU A 15 6.93 5.09 -15.72
C GLU A 15 7.64 3.73 -15.69
N LEU A 16 7.45 2.96 -14.61
CA LEU A 16 8.05 1.64 -14.46
C LEU A 16 7.51 0.63 -15.49
N ILE A 17 6.21 0.69 -15.80
CA ILE A 17 5.57 -0.12 -16.84
C ILE A 17 6.16 0.23 -18.21
N ASP A 18 6.29 1.52 -18.53
CA ASP A 18 6.84 1.96 -19.81
C ASP A 18 8.29 1.51 -20.00
N GLN A 19 9.12 1.60 -18.96
CA GLN A 19 10.49 1.09 -18.96
C GLN A 19 10.55 -0.43 -19.16
N TYR A 20 9.66 -1.18 -18.50
CA TYR A 20 9.56 -2.62 -18.66
C TYR A 20 9.15 -3.04 -20.07
N LEU A 21 8.14 -2.38 -20.66
CA LEU A 21 7.69 -2.66 -22.03
C LEU A 21 8.76 -2.32 -23.07
N GLN A 22 9.66 -1.38 -22.78
CA GLN A 22 10.84 -1.07 -23.60
C GLN A 22 12.02 -2.03 -23.39
N GLY A 23 11.90 -3.01 -22.49
CA GLY A 23 12.97 -3.95 -22.15
C GLY A 23 14.12 -3.34 -21.34
N GLN A 24 13.89 -2.18 -20.72
CA GLN A 24 14.90 -1.43 -19.95
C GLN A 24 14.86 -1.77 -18.45
N GLU A 25 13.85 -2.51 -17.99
CA GLU A 25 13.67 -2.82 -16.58
C GLU A 25 13.65 -4.34 -16.31
N PRO A 26 14.80 -4.96 -16.00
CA PRO A 26 14.87 -6.40 -15.73
C PRO A 26 14.29 -6.80 -14.36
N ASN A 27 14.19 -5.88 -13.40
CA ASN A 27 13.73 -6.16 -12.03
C ASN A 27 12.33 -5.61 -11.75
N PHE A 28 11.47 -5.65 -12.76
CA PHE A 28 10.14 -5.01 -12.75
C PHE A 28 9.28 -5.39 -11.54
N LEU A 29 9.13 -6.69 -11.23
CA LEU A 29 8.24 -7.16 -10.16
C LEU A 29 8.70 -6.69 -8.77
N GLU A 30 10.01 -6.71 -8.52
CA GLU A 30 10.58 -6.23 -7.26
C GLU A 30 10.39 -4.72 -7.10
N LYS A 31 10.64 -3.95 -8.18
CA LYS A 31 10.43 -2.50 -8.16
C LYS A 31 8.95 -2.13 -8.02
N MET A 32 8.06 -2.86 -8.69
CA MET A 32 6.61 -2.67 -8.57
C MET A 32 6.15 -2.87 -7.12
N THR A 33 6.62 -3.95 -6.50
CA THR A 33 6.36 -4.25 -5.08
C THR A 33 6.91 -3.15 -4.17
N THR A 34 8.13 -2.66 -4.44
CA THR A 34 8.75 -1.58 -3.68
C THR A 34 7.93 -0.28 -3.74
N ARG A 35 7.34 0.06 -4.90
CA ARG A 35 6.46 1.24 -5.02
C ARG A 35 5.19 1.11 -4.19
N LEU A 36 4.63 -0.10 -4.09
CA LEU A 36 3.50 -0.36 -3.20
C LEU A 36 3.90 -0.23 -1.72
N ASP A 37 5.04 -0.79 -1.33
CA ASP A 37 5.56 -0.63 0.04
C ASP A 37 5.70 0.86 0.39
N GLU A 38 6.34 1.64 -0.49
CA GLU A 38 6.51 3.10 -0.31
C GLU A 38 5.18 3.84 -0.18
N TYR A 39 4.16 3.44 -0.94
CA TYR A 39 2.80 3.99 -0.81
C TYR A 39 2.23 3.73 0.58
N PHE A 40 2.22 2.47 1.03
CA PHE A 40 1.66 2.10 2.34
C PHE A 40 2.40 2.78 3.49
N TYR A 41 3.73 2.88 3.42
CA TYR A 41 4.52 3.61 4.43
C TYR A 41 4.12 5.08 4.50
N ARG A 42 3.96 5.76 3.35
CA ARG A 42 3.59 7.18 3.31
C ARG A 42 2.19 7.43 3.85
N VAL A 43 1.23 6.57 3.51
CA VAL A 43 -0.14 6.67 4.03
C VAL A 43 -0.13 6.45 5.55
N PHE A 44 0.56 5.41 6.04
CA PHE A 44 0.69 5.15 7.47
C PHE A 44 1.32 6.33 8.23
N GLU A 45 2.42 6.91 7.71
CA GLU A 45 3.12 8.04 8.33
C GLU A 45 2.21 9.26 8.52
N LYS A 46 1.32 9.51 7.55
CA LYS A 46 0.44 10.68 7.50
C LYS A 46 -0.94 10.45 8.11
N SER A 47 -1.36 9.21 8.26
CA SER A 47 -2.69 8.86 8.76
C SER A 47 -2.87 9.29 10.22
N ILE A 48 -3.86 10.16 10.45
CA ILE A 48 -4.26 10.55 11.81
C ILE A 48 -4.90 9.35 12.52
N ALA A 49 -5.67 8.52 11.81
CA ALA A 49 -6.29 7.31 12.34
C ALA A 49 -5.23 6.31 12.83
N ALA A 50 -4.19 6.03 12.01
CA ALA A 50 -3.08 5.16 12.41
C ALA A 50 -2.36 5.69 13.67
N ARG A 51 -2.05 6.99 13.70
CA ARG A 51 -1.41 7.63 14.86
C ARG A 51 -2.25 7.52 16.13
N LYS A 52 -3.57 7.72 16.04
CA LYS A 52 -4.49 7.55 17.17
C LYS A 52 -4.47 6.12 17.71
N MET A 53 -4.50 5.12 16.83
CA MET A 53 -4.42 3.71 17.24
C MET A 53 -3.10 3.39 17.96
N VAL A 54 -1.97 3.91 17.46
CA VAL A 54 -0.66 3.72 18.10
C VAL A 54 -0.62 4.40 19.48
N ILE A 55 -1.09 5.65 19.59
CA ILE A 55 -1.10 6.40 20.85
C ILE A 55 -2.05 5.77 21.88
N SER A 56 -3.17 5.20 21.46
CA SER A 56 -4.12 4.52 22.34
C SER A 56 -3.65 3.14 22.80
N GLY A 57 -2.46 2.70 22.39
CA GLY A 57 -1.91 1.40 22.76
C GLY A 57 -2.57 0.24 22.01
N SER A 58 -3.05 0.48 20.79
CA SER A 58 -3.62 -0.53 19.89
C SER A 58 -2.60 -0.85 18.79
N PRO A 59 -1.57 -1.68 19.08
CA PRO A 59 -0.59 -2.05 18.06
C PRO A 59 -1.26 -2.88 16.97
N PHE A 60 -0.82 -2.66 15.73
CA PHE A 60 -1.28 -3.42 14.57
C PHE A 60 -0.16 -3.62 13.57
N ALA A 61 -0.34 -4.60 12.68
CA ALA A 61 0.56 -4.87 11.56
C ALA A 61 -0.22 -4.90 10.25
N ILE A 62 0.42 -4.43 9.17
CA ILE A 62 -0.07 -4.60 7.80
C ILE A 62 0.81 -5.68 7.17
N ILE A 63 0.17 -6.71 6.64
CA ILE A 63 0.83 -7.90 6.11
C ILE A 63 0.47 -8.03 4.64
N ALA A 64 1.48 -7.96 3.79
CA ALA A 64 1.35 -8.26 2.37
C ALA A 64 1.05 -9.76 2.16
N LEU A 65 0.02 -10.07 1.39
CA LEU A 65 -0.38 -11.44 1.06
C LEU A 65 -0.24 -11.69 -0.44
N GLY A 66 -0.48 -12.94 -0.87
CA GLY A 66 -0.57 -13.27 -2.29
C GLY A 66 0.71 -12.96 -3.08
N GLY A 67 0.53 -12.47 -4.32
CA GLY A 67 1.64 -12.05 -5.18
C GLY A 67 2.42 -10.88 -4.60
N TYR A 68 1.74 -9.93 -3.95
CA TYR A 68 2.37 -8.80 -3.27
C TYR A 68 3.35 -9.28 -2.18
N GLY A 69 2.93 -10.20 -1.32
CA GLY A 69 3.77 -10.77 -0.26
C GLY A 69 4.98 -11.56 -0.77
N ARG A 70 4.91 -12.16 -1.97
CA ARG A 70 6.05 -12.85 -2.60
C ARG A 70 6.93 -11.95 -3.46
N LYS A 71 6.62 -10.65 -3.54
CA LYS A 71 7.26 -9.70 -4.46
C LYS A 71 7.09 -10.06 -5.94
N GLU A 72 5.96 -10.69 -6.26
CA GLU A 72 5.56 -11.12 -7.60
C GLU A 72 4.35 -10.32 -8.11
N GLN A 73 4.19 -9.07 -7.65
CA GLN A 73 3.04 -8.25 -8.03
C GLN A 73 3.11 -7.86 -9.52
N CYS A 74 2.19 -8.40 -10.32
CA CYS A 74 2.07 -8.11 -11.75
C CYS A 74 1.18 -6.89 -12.04
N ILE A 75 1.26 -6.42 -13.29
CA ILE A 75 0.38 -5.37 -13.82
C ILE A 75 -1.07 -5.86 -13.72
N HIS A 76 -1.96 -5.01 -13.20
CA HIS A 76 -3.38 -5.29 -13.00
C HIS A 76 -3.72 -6.43 -12.02
N SER A 77 -2.75 -6.98 -11.28
CA SER A 77 -3.05 -7.89 -10.18
C SER A 77 -3.65 -7.15 -8.99
N ASP A 78 -4.58 -7.81 -8.30
CA ASP A 78 -5.13 -7.33 -7.03
C ASP A 78 -4.04 -7.22 -5.95
N ILE A 79 -4.28 -6.35 -4.98
CA ILE A 79 -3.41 -6.18 -3.82
C ILE A 79 -4.09 -6.84 -2.62
N ASP A 80 -3.52 -7.95 -2.17
CA ASP A 80 -4.01 -8.68 -1.00
C ASP A 80 -3.29 -8.23 0.27
N LEU A 81 -4.06 -7.85 1.30
CA LEU A 81 -3.55 -7.37 2.58
C LEU A 81 -4.29 -8.02 3.76
N LEU A 82 -3.56 -8.24 4.85
CA LEU A 82 -4.12 -8.54 6.17
C LEU A 82 -3.71 -7.45 7.16
N ILE A 83 -4.69 -6.86 7.84
CA ILE A 83 -4.44 -5.96 8.97
C ILE A 83 -4.66 -6.75 10.26
N LEU A 84 -3.59 -6.98 11.00
CA LEU A 84 -3.59 -7.78 12.22
C LEU A 84 -3.54 -6.89 13.46
N PHE A 85 -4.46 -7.11 14.40
CA PHE A 85 -4.50 -6.46 15.71
C PHE A 85 -4.24 -7.50 16.80
N ASP A 86 -3.62 -7.08 17.91
CA ASP A 86 -3.30 -7.99 19.03
C ASP A 86 -4.56 -8.55 19.71
N LYS A 87 -5.43 -7.68 20.25
CA LYS A 87 -6.59 -8.09 21.07
C LYS A 87 -7.92 -7.52 20.63
N VAL A 88 -7.93 -6.23 20.32
CA VAL A 88 -9.16 -5.47 20.05
C VAL A 88 -8.96 -4.66 18.78
N ILE A 89 -10.00 -4.65 17.95
CA ILE A 89 -10.06 -3.79 16.77
C ILE A 89 -10.56 -2.41 17.22
N PRO A 90 -9.75 -1.35 17.12
CA PRO A 90 -10.15 -0.01 17.53
C PRO A 90 -11.12 0.62 16.52
N PRO A 91 -11.99 1.55 16.95
CA PRO A 91 -12.97 2.19 16.06
C PRO A 91 -12.33 3.01 14.93
N GLU A 92 -11.10 3.48 15.10
CA GLU A 92 -10.34 4.20 14.08
C GLU A 92 -9.94 3.34 12.87
N VAL A 93 -10.06 2.01 12.96
CA VAL A 93 -9.66 1.10 11.87
C VAL A 93 -10.39 1.41 10.57
N GLU A 94 -11.66 1.78 10.63
CA GLU A 94 -12.46 2.01 9.43
C GLU A 94 -11.93 3.23 8.67
N ALA A 95 -11.69 4.33 9.37
CA ALA A 95 -11.09 5.52 8.79
C ALA A 95 -9.71 5.22 8.21
N PHE A 96 -8.89 4.44 8.93
CA PHE A 96 -7.57 4.05 8.45
C PHE A 96 -7.64 3.20 7.17
N VAL A 97 -8.53 2.20 7.11
CA VAL A 97 -8.72 1.35 5.92
C VAL A 97 -9.20 2.17 4.73
N GLN A 98 -10.10 3.14 4.96
CA GLN A 98 -10.56 4.05 3.91
C GLN A 98 -9.41 4.92 3.37
N GLU A 99 -8.57 5.47 4.25
CA GLU A 99 -7.38 6.22 3.85
C GLU A 99 -6.37 5.36 3.07
N LEU A 100 -6.24 4.09 3.44
CA LEU A 100 -5.25 3.16 2.89
C LEU A 100 -5.64 2.54 1.55
N LEU A 101 -6.91 2.14 1.37
CA LEU A 101 -7.32 1.28 0.26
C LEU A 101 -8.21 1.96 -0.76
N TYR A 102 -9.12 2.83 -0.33
CA TYR A 102 -10.11 3.40 -1.23
C TYR A 102 -9.47 4.23 -2.35
N PRO A 103 -8.36 4.97 -2.12
CA PRO A 103 -7.67 5.65 -3.20
C PRO A 103 -7.03 4.73 -4.25
N LEU A 104 -6.97 3.42 -4.03
CA LEU A 104 -6.44 2.45 -4.99
C LEU A 104 -7.54 1.77 -5.84
N TRP A 105 -8.81 2.08 -5.58
CA TRP A 105 -9.96 1.50 -6.30
C TRP A 105 -10.41 2.30 -7.52
N ASP A 106 -9.98 3.57 -7.62
CA ASP A 106 -10.21 4.46 -8.77
C ASP A 106 -8.95 4.50 -9.67
#